data_AF-A0A970B141-F1
#
_entry.id   AF-A0A970B141-F1
#
_cell.length_a   1.000
_cell.length_b   1.000
_cell.length_c   1.000
_cell.angle_alpha   90.00
_cell.angle_beta   90.00
_cell.angle_gamma   90.00
#
_symmetry.space_group_name_H-M   'P 1'
#
loop_
_entity.id
_entity.type
_entity.pdbx_description
1 polymer ?
#
loop_
_entity_poly.entity_id
_entity_poly.type
_entity_poly.pdbx_seq_one_letter_code
_entity_poly.pdbx_strand_id
1 'polypeptide(L)'
;QAKRLCKLTYEAMWLGIEQVKPGAKLGDIGFVIQDFAEKNGFSVVREFCGHGIGKRFHEEPQVLHYGKPGTGITLEEGMIFTIEPMINAGKRDIKQMPDGWTIVTKDRSLSAQWEHTILVTQNGYEVLTVSDKTPLPPAFVN
;
A
#
# COMPACT_ATOMS: atom_id res chain seq x y z
N GLN A 1 -19.17 8.35 5.11
CA GLN A 1 -18.54 7.22 4.39
C GLN A 1 -17.17 7.58 3.81
N ALA A 2 -17.05 8.60 2.95
CA ALA A 2 -15.77 8.99 2.33
C ALA A 2 -14.62 9.30 3.32
N LYS A 3 -14.88 10.10 4.38
CA LYS A 3 -13.88 10.38 5.42
C LYS A 3 -13.35 9.11 6.11
N ARG A 4 -14.24 8.14 6.38
CA ARG A 4 -13.87 6.84 6.97
C ARG A 4 -12.98 6.05 6.01
N LEU A 5 -13.35 6.00 4.73
CA LEU A 5 -12.54 5.33 3.70
C LEU A 5 -11.13 5.93 3.61
N CYS A 6 -11.02 7.27 3.48
CA CYS A 6 -9.72 7.93 3.37
C CYS A 6 -8.83 7.70 4.59
N LYS A 7 -9.41 7.77 5.80
CA LYS A 7 -8.70 7.51 7.05
C LYS A 7 -8.22 6.05 7.12
N LEU A 8 -9.10 5.12 6.78
CA LEU A 8 -8.77 3.70 6.82
C LEU A 8 -7.70 3.32 5.80
N THR A 9 -7.74 3.88 4.59
CA THR A 9 -6.66 3.65 3.60
C THR A 9 -5.32 4.17 4.11
N TYR A 10 -5.31 5.32 4.79
CA TYR A 10 -4.09 5.86 5.40
C TYR A 10 -3.54 4.94 6.50
N GLU A 11 -4.41 4.44 7.38
CA GLU A 11 -4.04 3.46 8.42
C GLU A 11 -3.55 2.15 7.79
N ALA A 12 -4.18 1.67 6.72
CA ALA A 12 -3.77 0.47 5.99
C ALA A 12 -2.34 0.61 5.41
N MET A 13 -2.04 1.74 4.75
CA MET A 13 -0.70 2.03 4.26
C MET A 13 0.34 1.97 5.38
N TRP A 14 0.07 2.62 6.52
CA TRP A 14 0.98 2.61 7.67
C TRP A 14 1.15 1.23 8.31
N LEU A 15 0.11 0.42 8.40
CA LEU A 15 0.24 -0.97 8.84
C LEU A 15 1.17 -1.77 7.93
N GLY A 16 1.11 -1.53 6.61
CA GLY A 16 2.04 -2.10 5.64
C GLY A 16 3.47 -1.61 5.84
N ILE A 17 3.66 -0.30 6.05
CA ILE A 17 4.98 0.31 6.31
C ILE A 17 5.61 -0.28 7.58
N GLU A 18 4.84 -0.50 8.65
CA GLU A 18 5.31 -1.10 9.91
C GLU A 18 5.86 -2.54 9.76
N GLN A 19 5.59 -3.22 8.64
CA GLN A 19 6.19 -4.53 8.35
C GLN A 19 7.61 -4.42 7.76
N VAL A 20 8.03 -3.23 7.34
CA VAL A 20 9.27 -3.01 6.59
C VAL A 20 10.47 -3.02 7.53
N LYS A 21 11.31 -4.05 7.38
CA LYS A 21 12.64 -4.16 8.00
C LYS A 21 13.44 -5.26 7.31
N PRO A 22 14.78 -5.26 7.41
CA PRO A 22 15.59 -6.35 6.91
C PRO A 22 15.13 -7.71 7.45
N GLY A 23 15.07 -8.71 6.58
CA GLY A 23 14.63 -10.07 6.91
C GLY A 23 13.12 -10.31 6.86
N ALA A 24 12.29 -9.27 6.85
CA ALA A 24 10.83 -9.42 6.67
C ALA A 24 10.50 -9.90 5.25
N LYS A 25 9.30 -10.45 5.04
CA LYS A 25 8.86 -10.94 3.74
C LYS A 25 7.93 -9.95 3.06
N LEU A 26 8.11 -9.72 1.76
CA LEU A 26 7.30 -8.75 1.01
C LEU A 26 5.79 -9.01 1.12
N GLY A 27 5.38 -10.29 1.19
CA GLY A 27 3.99 -10.69 1.37
C GLY A 27 3.37 -10.32 2.73
N ASP A 28 4.18 -10.01 3.74
CA ASP A 28 3.70 -9.56 5.05
C ASP A 28 3.01 -8.19 4.94
N ILE A 29 3.55 -7.30 4.09
CA ILE A 29 2.97 -5.99 3.78
C ILE A 29 1.56 -6.16 3.19
N GLY A 30 1.44 -7.01 2.16
CA GLY A 30 0.16 -7.26 1.50
C GLY A 30 -0.85 -7.93 2.43
N PHE A 31 -0.41 -8.89 3.25
CA PHE A 31 -1.28 -9.59 4.19
C PHE A 31 -1.90 -8.63 5.22
N VAL A 32 -1.11 -7.78 5.87
CA VAL A 32 -1.62 -6.89 6.93
C VAL A 32 -2.57 -5.82 6.37
N ILE A 33 -2.28 -5.29 5.18
CA ILE A 33 -3.16 -4.33 4.50
C ILE A 33 -4.52 -4.98 4.19
N GLN A 34 -4.49 -6.18 3.59
CA GLN A 34 -5.70 -6.89 3.21
C GLN A 34 -6.53 -7.28 4.43
N ASP A 35 -5.92 -7.89 5.44
CA ASP A 35 -6.61 -8.31 6.66
C ASP A 35 -7.31 -7.13 7.34
N PHE A 36 -6.62 -5.99 7.45
CA PHE A 36 -7.18 -4.78 8.04
C PHE A 36 -8.35 -4.21 7.22
N ALA A 37 -8.19 -4.09 5.90
CA ALA A 37 -9.24 -3.55 5.03
C ALA A 37 -10.49 -4.44 5.03
N GLU A 38 -10.32 -5.75 4.85
CA GLU A 38 -11.41 -6.73 4.75
C GLU A 38 -12.18 -6.84 6.07
N LYS A 39 -11.49 -6.86 7.23
CA LYS A 39 -12.15 -6.84 8.56
C LYS A 39 -13.00 -5.60 8.81
N ASN A 40 -12.71 -4.51 8.13
CA ASN A 40 -13.45 -3.26 8.23
C ASN A 40 -14.56 -3.08 7.18
N GLY A 41 -14.81 -4.13 6.38
CA GLY A 41 -15.85 -4.14 5.35
C GLY A 41 -15.46 -3.41 4.06
N PHE A 42 -14.16 -3.27 3.79
CA PHE A 42 -13.62 -2.74 2.54
C PHE A 42 -12.98 -3.85 1.71
N SER A 43 -12.63 -3.56 0.46
CA SER A 43 -11.86 -4.48 -0.39
C SER A 43 -10.63 -3.82 -0.98
N VAL A 44 -9.64 -4.63 -1.36
CA VAL A 44 -8.37 -4.16 -1.91
C VAL A 44 -8.34 -4.41 -3.42
N VAL A 45 -7.92 -3.42 -4.20
CA VAL A 45 -7.64 -3.57 -5.63
C VAL A 45 -6.48 -4.55 -5.83
N ARG A 46 -6.55 -5.43 -6.85
CA ARG A 46 -5.54 -6.49 -7.04
C ARG A 46 -4.76 -6.40 -8.35
N GLU A 47 -5.20 -5.51 -9.23
CA GLU A 47 -4.66 -5.32 -10.57
C GLU A 47 -3.52 -4.30 -10.61
N PHE A 48 -3.34 -3.54 -9.53
CA PHE A 48 -2.26 -2.59 -9.33
C PHE A 48 -1.51 -2.91 -8.05
N CYS A 49 -0.26 -2.48 -7.97
CA CYS A 49 0.65 -2.76 -6.87
C CYS A 49 1.61 -1.59 -6.70
N GLY A 50 2.26 -1.53 -5.54
CA GLY A 50 3.45 -0.70 -5.41
C GLY A 50 4.61 -1.27 -6.20
N HIS A 51 5.71 -0.53 -6.26
CA HIS A 51 6.83 -0.86 -7.13
C HIS A 51 8.16 -0.44 -6.53
N GLY A 52 9.23 -1.10 -6.93
CA GLY A 52 10.58 -0.56 -6.76
C GLY A 52 10.72 0.76 -7.51
N ILE A 53 11.48 1.69 -6.94
CA ILE A 53 11.74 2.99 -7.55
C ILE A 53 13.22 3.37 -7.36
N GLY A 54 13.82 3.88 -8.43
CA GLY A 54 15.24 4.23 -8.44
C GLY A 54 15.61 5.00 -9.69
N LYS A 55 16.40 4.39 -10.58
CA LYS A 55 16.78 5.04 -11.85
C LYS A 55 15.65 5.02 -12.88
N ARG A 56 14.78 4.00 -12.83
CA ARG A 56 13.52 3.94 -13.57
C ARG A 56 12.36 4.20 -12.61
N PHE A 57 11.24 4.60 -13.20
CA PHE A 57 10.05 4.96 -12.45
C PHE A 57 9.42 3.74 -11.76
N HIS A 58 9.13 2.68 -12.53
CA HIS A 58 8.64 1.40 -11.99
C HIS A 58 9.68 0.30 -12.22
N GLU A 59 10.13 -0.33 -11.13
CA GLU A 59 11.06 -1.46 -11.10
C GLU A 59 10.55 -2.55 -10.16
N GLU A 60 11.24 -3.70 -10.12
CA GLU A 60 11.02 -4.67 -9.05
C GLU A 60 11.47 -4.10 -7.69
N PRO A 61 10.83 -4.51 -6.57
CA PRO A 61 9.77 -5.51 -6.50
C PRO A 61 8.37 -4.98 -6.79
N GLN A 62 7.48 -5.83 -7.29
CA GLN A 62 6.03 -5.60 -7.26
C GLN A 62 5.47 -5.80 -5.85
N VAL A 63 4.99 -4.73 -5.22
CA VAL A 63 4.51 -4.71 -3.83
C VAL A 63 2.98 -4.86 -3.81
N LEU A 64 2.51 -6.11 -3.75
CA LEU A 64 1.08 -6.39 -3.68
C LEU A 64 0.48 -5.94 -2.34
N HIS A 65 -0.70 -5.32 -2.37
CA HIS A 65 -1.44 -4.90 -1.17
C HIS A 65 -2.39 -5.98 -0.63
N TYR A 66 -2.19 -7.22 -1.08
CA TYR A 66 -2.86 -8.42 -0.64
C TYR A 66 -1.86 -9.58 -0.66
N GLY A 67 -2.05 -10.59 0.18
CA GLY A 67 -1.05 -11.65 0.24
C GLY A 67 -1.20 -12.64 1.38
N LYS A 68 -0.13 -13.41 1.58
CA LYS A 68 0.02 -14.39 2.66
C LYS A 68 1.27 -14.06 3.46
N PRO A 69 1.23 -14.20 4.79
CA PRO A 69 2.40 -13.94 5.63
C PRO A 69 3.53 -14.92 5.28
N GLY A 70 4.77 -14.44 5.37
CA GLY A 70 5.98 -15.23 5.13
C GLY A 70 6.30 -15.51 3.65
N THR A 71 5.62 -14.86 2.70
CA THR A 71 5.77 -15.13 1.26
C THR A 71 6.45 -13.98 0.49
N GLY A 72 6.98 -14.27 -0.70
CA GLY A 72 7.70 -13.29 -1.52
C GLY A 72 9.18 -13.16 -1.15
N ILE A 73 9.82 -12.13 -1.69
CA ILE A 73 11.24 -11.86 -1.45
C ILE A 73 11.49 -11.43 0.00
N THR A 74 12.71 -11.65 0.47
CA THR A 74 13.18 -11.07 1.73
C THR A 74 13.52 -9.61 1.49
N LEU A 75 13.11 -8.73 2.40
CA LEU A 75 13.52 -7.33 2.36
C LEU A 75 14.96 -7.20 2.85
N GLU A 76 15.75 -6.41 2.15
CA GLU A 76 17.16 -6.15 2.44
C GLU A 76 17.38 -4.65 2.62
N GLU A 77 18.34 -4.27 3.47
CA GLU A 77 18.75 -2.87 3.64
C GLU A 77 19.11 -2.24 2.28
N GLY A 78 18.69 -0.99 2.08
CA GLY A 78 18.95 -0.25 0.84
C GLY A 78 17.91 -0.46 -0.26
N MET A 79 16.97 -1.41 -0.10
CA MET A 79 15.83 -1.52 -1.00
C MET A 79 14.94 -0.26 -0.89
N ILE A 80 14.45 0.21 -2.04
CA ILE A 80 13.54 1.36 -2.13
C ILE A 80 12.32 0.97 -2.95
N PHE A 81 11.13 1.14 -2.39
CA PHE A 81 9.87 0.81 -3.06
C PHE A 81 8.69 1.61 -2.50
N THR A 82 7.57 1.60 -3.21
CA THR A 82 6.33 2.26 -2.80
C THR A 82 5.41 1.31 -2.04
N ILE A 83 4.68 1.86 -1.07
CA ILE A 83 3.51 1.22 -0.46
C ILE A 83 2.32 2.13 -0.73
N GLU A 84 1.45 1.73 -1.66
CA GLU A 84 0.41 2.57 -2.25
C GLU A 84 -1.01 1.95 -2.29
N PRO A 85 -1.55 1.44 -1.18
CA PRO A 85 -2.77 0.63 -1.22
C PRO A 85 -3.99 1.40 -1.74
N MET A 86 -4.69 0.78 -2.68
CA MET A 86 -5.98 1.23 -3.21
C MET A 86 -7.12 0.42 -2.58
N ILE A 87 -7.97 1.10 -1.81
CA ILE A 87 -9.04 0.48 -1.01
C ILE A 87 -10.40 0.95 -1.51
N ASN A 88 -11.30 0.00 -1.80
CA ASN A 88 -12.64 0.25 -2.29
C ASN A 88 -13.68 0.11 -1.17
N ALA A 89 -14.67 1.00 -1.16
CA ALA A 89 -15.85 0.93 -0.29
C ALA A 89 -16.78 -0.25 -0.64
N GLY A 90 -16.74 -0.70 -1.90
CA GLY A 90 -17.51 -1.84 -2.38
C GLY A 90 -16.61 -3.02 -2.74
N LYS A 91 -16.82 -3.59 -3.92
CA LYS A 91 -16.11 -4.78 -4.42
C LYS A 91 -14.74 -4.43 -4.99
N ARG A 92 -13.87 -5.45 -5.08
CA ARG A 92 -12.49 -5.28 -5.56
C ARG A 92 -12.38 -5.00 -7.06
N ASP A 93 -13.35 -5.47 -7.84
CA ASP A 93 -13.24 -5.45 -9.30
C ASP A 93 -13.20 -4.02 -9.87
N ILE A 94 -12.28 -3.78 -10.79
CA ILE A 94 -12.10 -2.49 -11.48
C ILE A 94 -12.45 -2.55 -12.97
N LYS A 95 -12.65 -1.39 -13.59
CA LYS A 95 -12.82 -1.20 -15.03
C LYS A 95 -11.96 -0.05 -15.51
N GLN A 96 -11.22 -0.26 -16.58
CA GLN A 96 -10.57 0.81 -17.32
C GLN A 96 -11.58 1.51 -18.24
N MET A 97 -11.51 2.83 -18.26
CA MET A 97 -12.36 3.67 -19.11
C MET A 97 -11.79 3.74 -20.55
N PRO A 98 -12.59 4.17 -21.53
CA PRO A 98 -12.15 4.24 -22.93
C PRO A 98 -10.97 5.17 -23.21
N ASP A 99 -10.61 6.04 -22.26
CA ASP A 99 -9.42 6.90 -22.36
C ASP A 99 -8.10 6.13 -22.20
N GLY A 100 -8.15 4.84 -21.83
CA GLY A 100 -6.98 3.98 -21.67
C GLY A 100 -6.21 4.20 -20.37
N TRP A 101 -6.71 5.04 -19.46
CA TRP A 101 -6.01 5.43 -18.23
C TRP A 101 -6.89 5.38 -16.99
N THR A 102 -8.08 5.97 -17.06
CA THR A 102 -8.92 6.14 -15.88
C THR A 102 -9.42 4.77 -15.41
N ILE A 103 -9.15 4.46 -14.15
CA ILE A 103 -9.63 3.26 -13.48
C ILE A 103 -10.78 3.64 -12.56
N VAL A 104 -11.87 2.90 -12.67
CA VAL A 104 -13.05 3.03 -11.80
C VAL A 104 -13.37 1.68 -11.17
N THR A 105 -14.02 1.69 -10.01
CA THR A 105 -14.64 0.48 -9.45
C THR A 105 -15.76 0.01 -10.39
N LYS A 106 -15.88 -1.31 -10.64
CA LYS A 106 -16.96 -1.86 -11.49
C LYS A 106 -18.34 -1.55 -10.92
N ASP A 107 -18.47 -1.53 -9.60
CA ASP A 107 -19.70 -1.24 -8.89
C ASP A 107 -19.94 0.26 -8.63
N ARG A 108 -19.05 1.14 -9.11
CA ARG A 108 -19.12 2.61 -8.95
C ARG A 108 -19.04 3.08 -7.49
N SER A 109 -18.66 2.22 -6.56
CA SER A 109 -18.36 2.61 -5.18
C SER A 109 -17.11 3.50 -5.11
N LEU A 110 -16.97 4.25 -4.01
CA LEU A 110 -15.79 5.09 -3.78
C LEU A 110 -14.52 4.23 -3.60
N SER A 111 -13.39 4.77 -4.04
CA SER A 111 -12.05 4.25 -3.76
C SER A 111 -11.19 5.36 -3.15
N ALA A 112 -10.18 4.98 -2.37
CA ALA A 112 -9.17 5.90 -1.87
C ALA A 112 -7.80 5.24 -1.91
N GLN A 113 -6.77 6.07 -2.08
CA GLN A 113 -5.35 5.67 -2.11
C GLN A 113 -4.53 6.63 -1.25
N TRP A 114 -3.47 6.10 -0.65
CA TRP A 114 -2.35 6.83 -0.07
C TRP A 114 -1.06 6.15 -0.51
N GLU A 115 0.02 6.90 -0.60
CA GLU A 115 1.32 6.37 -1.04
C GLU A 115 2.48 7.04 -0.31
N HIS A 116 3.47 6.23 0.03
CA HIS A 116 4.81 6.69 0.36
C HIS A 116 5.88 5.86 -0.34
N THR A 117 7.02 6.49 -0.64
CA THR A 117 8.26 5.80 -0.99
C THR A 117 9.04 5.50 0.27
N ILE A 118 9.45 4.24 0.42
CA ILE A 118 10.06 3.69 1.62
C ILE A 118 11.45 3.20 1.29
N LEU A 119 12.43 3.58 2.10
CA LEU A 119 13.77 3.01 2.14
C LEU A 119 13.84 1.98 3.27
N VAL A 120 14.30 0.77 3.00
CA VAL A 120 14.62 -0.22 4.04
C VAL A 120 15.96 0.18 4.67
N THR A 121 15.97 0.43 5.99
CA THR A 121 17.19 0.77 6.75
C THR A 121 17.69 -0.45 7.52
N GLN A 122 18.83 -0.35 8.22
CA GLN A 122 19.40 -1.46 9.00
C GLN A 122 18.45 -2.09 10.01
N ASN A 123 17.55 -1.28 10.58
CA ASN A 123 16.71 -1.68 11.70
C ASN A 123 15.21 -1.46 11.45
N GLY A 124 14.82 -1.09 10.23
CA GLY A 124 13.43 -0.73 9.93
C GLY A 124 13.30 -0.06 8.58
N TYR A 125 12.72 1.14 8.58
CA TYR A 125 12.43 1.90 7.38
C TYR A 125 12.64 3.41 7.56
N GLU A 126 12.73 4.12 6.45
CA GLU A 126 12.66 5.57 6.36
C GLU A 126 11.61 5.96 5.31
N VAL A 127 10.76 6.94 5.64
CA VAL A 127 9.75 7.46 4.72
C VAL A 127 10.33 8.66 3.97
N LEU A 128 10.58 8.50 2.66
CA LEU A 128 11.30 9.49 1.86
C LEU A 128 10.41 10.62 1.33
N THR A 129 9.09 10.46 1.34
CA THR A 129 8.13 11.42 0.76
C THR A 129 7.30 12.15 1.82
N VAL A 130 7.96 12.60 2.89
CA VAL A 130 7.37 13.46 3.92
C VAL A 130 7.63 14.95 3.65
N SER A 131 6.72 15.80 4.12
CA SER A 131 6.80 17.27 4.07
C SER A 131 6.11 17.86 5.31
N ASP A 132 6.24 19.16 5.55
CA ASP A 132 5.59 19.86 6.67
C ASP A 132 4.06 19.68 6.71
N LYS A 133 3.43 19.36 5.57
CA LYS A 133 1.98 19.17 5.44
C LYS A 133 1.56 17.71 5.40
N THR A 134 2.50 16.77 5.44
CA THR A 134 2.18 15.36 5.51
C THR A 134 1.43 15.09 6.81
N PRO A 135 0.25 14.43 6.77
CA PRO A 135 -0.45 14.05 7.99
C PRO A 135 0.46 13.25 8.92
N LEU A 136 0.30 13.43 10.22
CA LEU A 136 1.05 12.67 11.20
C LEU A 136 0.73 11.16 11.06
N PRO A 137 1.72 10.28 11.29
CA PRO A 137 1.47 8.85 11.37
C PRO A 137 0.34 8.52 12.36
N PRO A 138 -0.43 7.45 12.13
CA PRO A 138 -1.42 6.98 13.08
C PRO A 138 -0.79 6.69 14.46
N ALA A 139 -1.57 6.84 15.52
CA ALA A 139 -1.09 6.70 16.90
C ALA A 139 -0.55 5.29 17.26
N PHE A 140 -0.70 4.29 16.39
CA PHE A 140 -0.12 2.96 16.58
C PHE A 140 1.31 2.83 16.04
N VAL A 141 1.80 3.82 15.28
CA VAL A 141 3.16 3.88 14.76
C VAL A 141 4.04 4.48 15.87
N ASN A 142 5.09 3.76 16.26
CA ASN A 142 6.00 4.15 17.35
C ASN A 142 7.29 4.80 16.85
#